data_AF-A0A9P8VTA1-F1
#
_entry.id   AF-A0A9P8VTA1-F1
#
_cell.length_a   1.000
_cell.length_b   1.000
_cell.length_c   1.000
_cell.angle_alpha   90.00
_cell.angle_beta   90.00
_cell.angle_gamma   90.00
#
_symmetry.space_group_name_H-M   'P 1'
#
loop_
_entity.id
_entity.type
_entity.pdbx_description
1 polymer ?
#
loop_
_entity_poly.entity_id
_entity_poly.type
_entity_poly.pdbx_seq_one_letter_code
_entity_poly.pdbx_strand_id
1 'polypeptide(L)'
;MSLTREVFESATVCCKRLMYNWEPADINFKDIRDRISTTTLGYSFFPDPANNLSDVYLELFLRACVSPIDGLVKKHTEDQSS
;
A
#
# COMPACT_ATOMS: atom_id res chain seq x y z
N MET A 1 25.89 9.75 -5.35
CA MET A 1 24.62 9.42 -6.06
C MET A 1 24.08 8.02 -5.75
N SER A 2 24.82 7.11 -5.10
CA SER A 2 24.35 5.74 -4.80
C SER A 2 23.30 5.67 -3.69
N LEU A 3 23.49 6.41 -2.58
CA LEU A 3 22.59 6.35 -1.42
C LEU A 3 21.14 6.73 -1.75
N THR A 4 20.93 7.78 -2.56
CA THR A 4 19.57 8.19 -2.97
C THR A 4 18.88 7.11 -3.81
N ARG A 5 19.64 6.41 -4.66
CA ARG A 5 19.13 5.31 -5.48
C ARG A 5 18.75 4.10 -4.63
N GLU A 6 19.60 3.73 -3.69
CA GLU A 6 19.36 2.61 -2.76
C GLU A 6 18.12 2.86 -1.88
N VAL A 7 17.96 4.09 -1.36
CA VAL A 7 16.78 4.47 -0.57
C VAL A 7 15.51 4.39 -1.43
N PHE A 8 15.57 4.86 -2.67
CA PHE A 8 14.44 4.79 -3.59
C PHE A 8 14.05 3.34 -3.94
N GLU A 9 15.03 2.48 -4.20
CA GLU A 9 14.81 1.05 -4.45
C GLU A 9 14.19 0.36 -3.24
N SER A 10 14.71 0.63 -2.03
CA SER A 10 14.15 0.11 -0.78
C SER A 10 12.69 0.56 -0.56
N ALA A 11 12.42 1.86 -0.75
CA ALA A 11 11.06 2.40 -0.67
C ALA A 11 10.13 1.74 -1.70
N THR A 12 10.59 1.56 -2.94
CA THR A 12 9.83 0.90 -4.00
C THR A 12 9.50 -0.55 -3.64
N VAL A 13 10.47 -1.31 -3.13
CA VAL A 13 10.26 -2.69 -2.68
C VAL A 13 9.27 -2.76 -1.52
N CYS A 14 9.39 -1.84 -0.55
CA CYS A 14 8.47 -1.74 0.58
C CYS A 14 7.04 -1.44 0.13
N CYS A 15 6.85 -0.43 -0.73
CA CYS A 15 5.54 -0.08 -1.28
C CYS A 15 4.91 -1.26 -2.04
N LYS A 16 5.67 -1.96 -2.88
CA LYS A 16 5.18 -3.13 -3.61
C LYS A 16 4.75 -4.25 -2.66
N ARG A 17 5.52 -4.51 -1.60
CA ARG A 17 5.16 -5.50 -0.58
C ARG A 17 3.87 -5.13 0.14
N LEU A 18 3.74 -3.88 0.60
CA LEU A 18 2.56 -3.39 1.31
C LEU A 18 1.29 -3.44 0.44
N MET A 19 1.44 -3.24 -0.87
CA MET A 19 0.35 -3.32 -1.83
C MET A 19 0.15 -4.73 -2.40
N TYR A 20 0.77 -5.78 -1.85
CA TYR A 20 0.63 -7.15 -2.39
C TYR A 20 1.01 -7.28 -3.88
N ASN A 21 2.02 -6.51 -4.31
CA ASN A 21 2.45 -6.33 -5.70
C ASN A 21 1.36 -5.78 -6.62
N TRP A 22 0.27 -5.24 -6.07
CA TRP A 22 -0.68 -4.48 -6.85
C TRP A 22 -0.10 -3.11 -7.21
N GLU A 23 -0.26 -2.75 -8.47
CA GLU A 23 0.13 -1.47 -9.05
C GLU A 23 -0.98 -1.10 -10.05
N PRO A 24 -1.60 0.09 -9.94
CA PRO A 24 -2.56 0.53 -10.94
C PRO A 24 -1.85 0.73 -12.28
N ALA A 25 -2.53 0.37 -13.37
CA ALA A 25 -1.96 0.41 -14.72
C ALA A 25 -1.50 1.82 -15.14
N ASP A 26 -2.22 2.87 -14.75
CA ASP A 26 -2.01 4.24 -15.24
C ASP A 26 -2.16 5.28 -14.12
N ILE A 27 -1.27 5.25 -13.11
CA ILE A 27 -1.27 6.30 -12.08
C ILE A 27 -0.70 7.61 -12.64
N ASN A 28 -1.52 8.67 -12.68
CA ASN A 28 -0.99 10.04 -12.77
C ASN A 28 -0.59 10.55 -11.38
N PHE A 29 0.69 10.39 -11.03
CA PHE A 29 1.23 10.82 -9.73
C PHE A 29 1.11 12.32 -9.46
N LYS A 30 1.10 13.16 -10.51
CA LYS A 30 0.93 14.60 -10.36
C LYS A 30 -0.48 14.92 -9.84
N ASP A 31 -1.49 14.32 -10.48
CA ASP A 31 -2.89 14.51 -10.11
C ASP A 31 -3.17 13.91 -8.74
N ILE A 32 -2.61 12.73 -8.42
CA ILE A 32 -2.74 12.11 -7.10
C ILE A 32 -2.17 13.00 -6.00
N ARG A 33 -0.99 13.61 -6.20
CA ARG A 33 -0.40 14.50 -5.19
C ARG A 33 -1.29 15.72 -4.94
N ASP A 34 -1.78 16.34 -6.02
CA ASP A 34 -2.64 17.51 -5.92
C ASP A 34 -3.97 17.16 -5.21
N ARG A 35 -4.47 15.94 -5.45
CA ARG A 35 -5.63 15.35 -4.78
C ARG A 35 -5.40 14.97 -3.32
N ILE A 36 -4.24 14.43 -2.94
CA ILE A 36 -3.88 14.18 -1.52
C ILE A 36 -3.76 15.50 -0.76
N SER A 37 -3.29 16.55 -1.44
CA SER A 37 -3.12 17.88 -0.85
C SER A 37 -4.43 18.67 -0.78
N THR A 38 -5.54 18.11 -1.28
CA THR A 38 -6.81 18.83 -1.32
C THR A 38 -7.40 18.97 0.07
N THR A 39 -7.86 20.17 0.39
CA THR A 39 -8.56 20.51 1.63
C THR A 39 -10.05 20.71 1.40
N THR A 40 -10.56 20.34 0.22
CA THR A 40 -11.98 20.42 -0.12
C THR A 40 -12.81 19.63 0.89
N LEU A 41 -13.75 20.31 1.54
CA LEU A 41 -14.63 19.70 2.52
C LEU A 41 -15.42 18.54 1.88
N GLY A 42 -15.37 17.36 2.51
CA GLY A 42 -16.05 16.17 2.02
C GLY A 42 -15.29 15.37 0.95
N TYR A 43 -14.11 15.82 0.53
CA TYR A 43 -13.24 14.99 -0.29
C TYR A 43 -12.69 13.81 0.53
N SER A 44 -12.68 12.64 -0.09
CA SER A 44 -12.01 11.45 0.41
C SER A 44 -11.17 10.86 -0.71
N PHE A 45 -9.92 10.53 -0.41
CA PHE A 45 -9.04 9.86 -1.37
C PHE A 45 -9.53 8.45 -1.70
N PHE A 46 -10.26 7.80 -0.80
CA PHE A 46 -10.64 6.40 -0.96
C PHE A 46 -11.57 6.11 -2.17
N PRO A 47 -12.71 6.82 -2.37
CA PRO A 47 -13.59 6.61 -3.51
C PRO A 47 -13.12 7.32 -4.79
N ASP A 48 -11.91 7.87 -4.81
CA ASP A 48 -11.43 8.65 -5.94
C ASP A 48 -11.17 7.75 -7.16
N PRO A 49 -11.89 7.92 -8.28
CA PRO A 49 -11.71 7.07 -9.44
C PRO A 49 -10.30 7.17 -10.05
N ALA A 50 -9.54 8.24 -9.76
CA ALA A 50 -8.21 8.45 -10.32
C ALA A 50 -7.12 7.56 -9.70
N ASN A 51 -7.37 6.89 -8.57
CA ASN A 51 -6.41 6.00 -7.93
C ASN A 51 -6.75 4.51 -8.02
N ASN A 52 -7.92 4.18 -8.60
CA ASN A 52 -8.40 2.81 -8.82
C ASN A 52 -8.48 1.95 -7.54
N LEU A 53 -8.45 2.57 -6.35
CA LEU A 53 -8.45 1.83 -5.08
C LEU A 53 -9.82 1.21 -4.80
N SER A 54 -10.90 1.85 -5.22
CA SER A 54 -12.26 1.35 -4.98
C SER A 54 -12.49 -0.05 -5.55
N ASP A 55 -11.87 -0.36 -6.69
CA ASP A 55 -12.05 -1.63 -7.39
C ASP A 55 -11.29 -2.80 -6.72
N VAL A 56 -10.22 -2.49 -5.99
CA VAL A 56 -9.31 -3.51 -5.43
C VAL A 56 -9.18 -3.47 -3.92
N TYR A 57 -9.75 -2.47 -3.25
CA TYR A 57 -9.64 -2.31 -1.81
C TYR A 57 -10.13 -3.53 -1.06
N LEU A 58 -11.28 -4.07 -1.49
CA LEU A 58 -11.82 -5.38 -1.13
C LEU A 58 -10.71 -6.43 -0.93
N GLU A 59 -10.08 -6.71 -2.06
CA GLU A 59 -9.08 -7.73 -2.24
C GLU A 59 -7.79 -7.44 -1.46
N LEU A 60 -7.30 -6.19 -1.51
CA LEU A 60 -6.10 -5.77 -0.80
C LEU A 60 -6.28 -5.82 0.72
N PHE A 61 -7.44 -5.39 1.21
CA PHE A 61 -7.79 -5.43 2.63
C PHE A 61 -7.84 -6.88 3.12
N LEU A 62 -8.52 -7.78 2.39
CA LEU A 62 -8.57 -9.20 2.74
C LEU A 62 -7.17 -9.82 2.74
N ARG A 63 -6.34 -9.52 1.74
CA ARG A 63 -4.93 -9.93 1.72
C ARG A 63 -4.18 -9.42 2.94
N ALA A 64 -4.40 -8.16 3.34
CA ALA A 64 -3.81 -7.60 4.55
C ALA A 64 -4.23 -8.33 5.84
N CYS A 65 -5.48 -8.78 5.94
CA CYS A 65 -5.95 -9.51 7.10
C CYS A 65 -5.33 -10.92 7.24
N VAL A 66 -4.98 -11.57 6.13
CA VAL A 66 -4.50 -12.97 6.13
C VAL A 66 -3.00 -13.11 5.89
N SER A 67 -2.35 -12.03 5.47
CA SER A 67 -0.94 -12.03 5.09
C SER A 67 -0.02 -12.01 6.30
N PRO A 68 1.06 -12.82 6.29
CA PRO A 68 2.11 -12.75 7.29
C PRO A 68 3.12 -11.63 7.03
N ILE A 69 2.93 -10.77 6.01
CA ILE A 69 3.82 -9.65 5.69
C ILE A 69 3.99 -8.78 6.95
N ASP A 70 5.19 -8.87 7.54
CA ASP A 70 5.69 -8.10 8.69
C ASP A 70 4.71 -7.86 9.85
N GLY A 71 3.89 -8.87 10.20
CA GLY A 71 3.39 -9.05 11.56
C GLY A 71 2.13 -8.29 11.99
N LEU A 72 1.22 -7.89 11.09
CA LEU A 72 -0.10 -7.39 11.52
C LEU A 72 -0.90 -8.46 12.28
N VAL A 73 -0.81 -9.72 11.84
CA VAL A 73 -1.18 -10.87 12.65
C VAL A 73 0.12 -11.48 13.16
N LYS A 74 0.47 -11.23 14.43
CA LYS A 74 1.52 -12.02 15.11
C LYS A 74 1.15 -13.49 14.93
N LYS A 75 2.00 -14.23 14.22
CA LYS A 75 1.97 -15.70 14.28
C LYS A 75 2.13 -16.01 15.77
N HIS A 76 1.07 -16.51 16.41
CA HIS A 76 1.18 -17.00 17.79
C HIS A 76 2.17 -18.16 17.71
N THR A 77 3.42 -17.93 18.07
CA THR A 77 4.39 -19.00 18.26
C THR A 77 4.02 -19.70 19.55
N GLU A 78 2.93 -20.46 19.50
CA GLU A 78 2.77 -21.64 20.32
C GLU A 78 3.24 -22.81 19.48
N ASP A 79 4.52 -23.14 19.63
CA ASP A 79 4.94 -24.52 19.60
C ASP A 79 5.80 -24.73 20.84
N GLN A 80 5.14 -25.33 21.85
CA GLN A 80 5.77 -26.08 22.92
C GLN A 80 6.49 -27.31 22.35
N SER A 81 7.37 -27.89 23.17
CA SER A 81 8.08 -29.19 23.05
C SER A 81 9.53 -29.05 22.57
N SER A 82 10.57 -29.44 23.31
CA SER A 82 10.72 -30.16 24.58
C SER A 82 12.09 -29.84 25.16
#